data_AF-A0A933N9N3-F1
#
_entry.id   AF-A0A933N9N3-F1
#
_cell.length_a   1.000
_cell.length_b   1.000
_cell.length_c   1.000
_cell.angle_alpha   90.00
_cell.angle_beta   90.00
_cell.angle_gamma   90.00
#
_symmetry.space_group_name_H-M   'P 1'
#
loop_
_entity.id
_entity.type
_entity.pdbx_description
1 polymer ?
#
loop_
_entity_poly.entity_id
_entity_poly.type
_entity_poly.pdbx_seq_one_letter_code
_entity_poly.pdbx_strand_id
1 'polypeptide(L)'
;MPKLGTGKGMCLALVGRVRVNEVSETVLPAPSAAPEVAIFDISAATGIAFIRSLGRAGVRMRLFTHERVSAGRFSRYQRGAVERCPSPERPDEFSPWLREAVQRGRIEMIAPTSDAIAFHASEQRDVLPRAFSNVAPERESILDCLFKDRFDAACRNAGFVAPPAVFPSSFEDAMSEGSQLRFPVVIKPRLHLAVGSTRGTLAQTPRELRRKYRPYTVSAAGTRLLSRHPEIRLPIIQSVVGGARARPVSVSGLLSDNSELVVGLGSIKRAQWPPGVGIGSEFGCWRDDEIQDQAIDLVKQVLGRGLFELELIFDEREPRRWYALDLNPRAHGFISLDCARGADLPLLWYLTSLGRPLPEVHLREDLRWVHGLPHFIGRLSSIFAGPHRRAAASTLFAEISRPPVDVVFDRTDPLASAVYVGRLLRHPGSLVRPGLRATPL
;
A
#
# COMPACT_ATOMS: atom_id res chain seq x y z
N MET A 1 60.07 6.98 25.63
CA MET A 1 59.90 8.46 25.51
C MET A 1 60.02 8.80 24.03
N PRO A 2 59.18 9.67 23.42
CA PRO A 2 58.18 10.60 23.97
C PRO A 2 56.71 10.19 23.65
N LYS A 3 55.83 10.17 24.66
CA LYS A 3 54.72 11.11 24.96
C LYS A 3 53.45 10.95 24.09
N LEU A 4 52.55 10.11 24.62
CA LEU A 4 51.11 10.10 24.36
C LEU A 4 50.47 11.44 24.77
N GLY A 5 49.65 12.00 23.89
CA GLY A 5 48.73 13.10 24.15
C GLY A 5 47.30 12.64 23.86
N THR A 6 46.45 12.73 24.87
CA THR A 6 45.06 12.30 24.94
C THR A 6 44.13 13.16 24.08
N GLY A 7 43.28 12.53 23.27
CA GLY A 7 42.13 13.17 22.62
C GLY A 7 40.95 12.21 22.57
N LYS A 8 40.11 12.23 23.61
CA LYS A 8 38.77 11.62 23.60
C LYS A 8 37.90 12.40 22.60
N GLY A 9 37.76 11.88 21.39
CA GLY A 9 36.75 12.33 20.43
C GLY A 9 35.45 11.58 20.67
N MET A 10 34.53 12.24 21.38
CA MET A 10 33.12 11.83 21.50
C MET A 10 32.51 11.75 20.09
N CYS A 11 32.17 10.55 19.62
CA CYS A 11 31.33 10.39 18.45
C CYS A 11 29.88 10.62 18.93
N LEU A 12 29.37 11.84 18.76
CA LEU A 12 27.97 12.15 19.01
C LEU A 12 27.11 11.38 18.02
N ALA A 13 26.27 10.49 18.54
CA ALA A 13 25.14 9.92 17.80
C ALA A 13 24.18 11.07 17.43
N LEU A 14 24.08 11.36 16.13
CA LEU A 14 23.02 12.21 15.57
C LEU A 14 21.71 11.42 15.60
N VAL A 15 21.00 11.53 16.72
CA VAL A 15 19.56 11.24 16.78
C VAL A 15 18.87 12.31 15.94
N GLY A 16 18.17 11.89 14.88
CA GLY A 16 17.41 12.79 14.00
C GLY A 16 16.45 13.66 14.82
N ARG A 17 16.70 14.96 14.85
CA ARG A 17 15.78 15.95 15.43
C ARG A 17 14.64 16.18 14.44
N VAL A 18 13.45 15.67 14.75
CA VAL A 18 12.20 16.21 14.22
C VAL A 18 12.12 17.67 14.68
N ARG A 19 11.99 18.63 13.75
CA ARG A 19 11.69 20.03 14.11
C ARG A 19 10.24 20.10 14.55
N VAL A 20 10.02 20.38 15.83
CA VAL A 20 8.71 20.54 16.46
C VAL A 20 8.46 22.03 16.70
N ASN A 21 7.36 22.56 16.20
CA ASN A 21 6.79 23.82 16.70
C ASN A 21 6.10 23.54 18.04
N GLU A 22 6.27 24.43 19.01
CA GLU A 22 5.82 24.28 20.41
C GLU A 22 4.35 23.85 20.59
N VAL A 23 4.13 23.07 21.64
CA VAL A 23 2.93 22.32 21.98
C VAL A 23 1.85 23.21 22.59
N SER A 24 0.62 23.07 22.11
CA SER A 24 -0.61 23.39 22.87
C SER A 24 -1.44 22.12 22.96
N GLU A 25 -2.02 21.85 24.13
CA GLU A 25 -2.86 20.67 24.40
C GLU A 25 -3.94 20.50 23.32
N THR A 26 -4.02 19.28 22.78
CA THR A 26 -4.91 18.90 21.68
C THR A 26 -6.35 18.80 22.16
N VAL A 27 -7.09 19.91 22.11
CA VAL A 27 -8.55 19.89 22.22
C VAL A 27 -9.11 19.61 20.82
N LEU A 28 -9.53 18.37 20.56
CA LEU A 28 -10.33 18.06 19.37
C LEU A 28 -11.61 18.94 19.42
N PRO A 29 -12.01 19.57 18.31
CA PRO A 29 -13.19 20.44 18.31
C PRO A 29 -14.44 19.67 18.77
N ALA A 30 -15.41 20.41 19.30
CA ALA A 30 -16.73 19.86 19.59
C ALA A 30 -17.25 19.08 18.37
N PRO A 31 -17.82 17.88 18.56
CA PRO A 31 -18.09 16.92 17.49
C PRO A 31 -18.84 17.47 16.27
N SER A 32 -19.60 18.57 16.38
CA SER A 32 -20.47 19.06 15.30
C SER A 32 -19.77 19.88 14.21
N ALA A 33 -18.58 20.44 14.44
CA ALA A 33 -17.93 21.36 13.49
C ALA A 33 -16.92 20.68 12.54
N ALA A 34 -16.45 19.47 12.88
CA ALA A 34 -15.51 18.74 12.04
C ALA A 34 -16.25 17.88 11.00
N PRO A 35 -15.82 17.92 9.73
CA PRO A 35 -16.39 17.12 8.63
C PRO A 35 -16.28 15.61 8.86
N GLU A 36 -17.30 14.88 8.42
CA GLU A 36 -17.39 13.41 8.54
C GLU A 36 -16.51 12.74 7.46
N VAL A 37 -15.71 11.74 7.85
CA VAL A 37 -14.83 11.01 6.93
C VAL A 37 -15.59 9.88 6.25
N ALA A 38 -15.71 9.91 4.92
CA ALA A 38 -16.23 8.79 4.14
C ALA A 38 -15.16 7.70 4.00
N ILE A 39 -15.45 6.51 4.50
CA ILE A 39 -14.57 5.34 4.42
C ILE A 39 -15.24 4.29 3.54
N PHE A 40 -14.55 3.93 2.46
CA PHE A 40 -14.89 2.83 1.56
C PHE A 40 -14.05 1.59 1.90
N ASP A 41 -14.21 0.51 1.15
CA ASP A 41 -13.44 -0.73 1.33
C ASP A 41 -13.45 -1.24 2.77
N ILE A 42 -14.59 -1.08 3.47
CA ILE A 42 -14.71 -1.35 4.91
C ILE A 42 -14.59 -2.84 5.29
N SER A 43 -14.32 -3.71 4.32
CA SER A 43 -13.97 -5.10 4.55
C SER A 43 -12.51 -5.42 4.26
N ALA A 44 -11.75 -4.48 3.70
CA ALA A 44 -10.32 -4.59 3.50
C ALA A 44 -9.57 -4.16 4.78
N ALA A 45 -8.33 -4.64 4.92
CA ALA A 45 -7.48 -4.31 6.05
C ALA A 45 -7.29 -2.79 6.22
N THR A 46 -7.11 -2.07 5.10
CA THR A 46 -6.95 -0.61 5.06
C THR A 46 -8.19 0.12 5.58
N GLY A 47 -9.38 -0.25 5.12
CA GLY A 47 -10.65 0.33 5.60
C GLY A 47 -10.87 0.07 7.09
N ILE A 48 -10.59 -1.14 7.57
CA ILE A 48 -10.71 -1.46 9.01
C ILE A 48 -9.68 -0.68 9.84
N ALA A 49 -8.45 -0.51 9.34
CA ALA A 49 -7.43 0.30 10.02
C ALA A 49 -7.88 1.76 10.16
N PHE A 50 -8.45 2.36 9.11
CA PHE A 50 -9.05 3.69 9.16
C PHE A 50 -10.18 3.79 10.20
N ILE A 51 -11.12 2.84 10.19
CA ILE A 51 -12.24 2.80 11.14
C ILE A 51 -11.73 2.76 12.58
N ARG A 52 -10.73 1.92 12.86
CA ARG A 52 -10.17 1.76 14.21
C ARG A 52 -9.39 2.99 14.65
N SER A 53 -8.50 3.49 13.81
CA SER A 53 -7.68 4.67 14.10
C SER A 53 -8.57 5.89 14.38
N LEU A 54 -9.42 6.25 13.42
CA LEU A 54 -10.28 7.43 13.52
C LEU A 54 -11.33 7.27 14.63
N GLY A 55 -11.91 6.08 14.80
CA GLY A 55 -12.92 5.85 15.82
C GLY A 55 -12.36 5.84 17.25
N ARG A 56 -11.09 5.43 17.45
CA ARG A 56 -10.38 5.60 18.73
C ARG A 56 -10.15 7.08 19.04
N ALA A 57 -9.89 7.90 18.03
CA ALA A 57 -9.74 9.34 18.15
C ALA A 57 -11.08 10.11 18.22
N GLY A 58 -12.23 9.41 18.18
CA GLY A 58 -13.55 10.05 18.25
C GLY A 58 -13.97 10.79 16.98
N VAL A 59 -13.29 10.58 15.86
CA VAL A 59 -13.61 11.20 14.57
C VAL A 59 -14.90 10.59 14.01
N ARG A 60 -15.81 11.45 13.54
CA ARG A 60 -17.05 11.03 12.88
C ARG A 60 -16.75 10.45 11.50
N MET A 61 -17.39 9.32 11.18
CA MET A 61 -17.18 8.63 9.91
C MET A 61 -18.48 8.11 9.32
N ARG A 62 -18.55 8.12 7.99
CA ARG A 62 -19.58 7.45 7.20
C ARG A 62 -18.97 6.27 6.50
N LEU A 63 -19.57 5.09 6.69
CA LEU A 63 -19.09 3.89 6.03
C LEU A 63 -19.90 3.61 4.77
N PHE A 64 -19.23 3.28 3.68
CA PHE A 64 -19.86 2.91 2.42
C PHE A 64 -19.41 1.51 1.99
N THR A 65 -20.37 0.70 1.53
CA THR A 65 -20.08 -0.67 1.08
C THR A 65 -20.97 -1.11 -0.07
N HIS A 66 -20.37 -1.82 -1.03
CA HIS A 66 -21.08 -2.54 -2.07
C HIS A 66 -21.41 -4.00 -1.67
N GLU A 67 -20.89 -4.44 -0.53
CA GLU A 67 -21.03 -5.82 -0.05
C GLU A 67 -22.24 -5.97 0.88
N ARG A 68 -22.83 -7.17 0.91
CA ARG A 68 -23.95 -7.47 1.83
C ARG A 68 -23.48 -7.57 3.28
N VAL A 69 -22.30 -8.15 3.50
CA VAL A 69 -21.70 -8.33 4.83
C VAL A 69 -20.30 -7.75 4.77
N SER A 70 -20.00 -6.81 5.66
CA SER A 70 -18.71 -6.13 5.71
C SER A 70 -18.14 -6.09 7.11
N ALA A 71 -16.85 -6.41 7.24
CA ALA A 71 -16.20 -6.55 8.55
C ALA A 71 -16.24 -5.25 9.38
N GLY A 72 -15.93 -4.11 8.76
CA GLY A 72 -15.92 -2.79 9.39
C GLY A 72 -17.29 -2.34 9.94
N ARG A 73 -18.40 -2.88 9.42
CA ARG A 73 -19.75 -2.64 9.98
C ARG A 73 -19.89 -3.16 11.41
N PHE A 74 -19.14 -4.20 11.75
CA PHE A 74 -19.16 -4.83 13.08
C PHE A 74 -18.03 -4.31 13.97
N SER A 75 -17.28 -3.31 13.52
CA SER A 75 -16.25 -2.71 14.37
C SER A 75 -16.91 -1.90 15.48
N ARG A 76 -16.46 -2.06 16.73
CA ARG A 76 -16.94 -1.25 17.86
C ARG A 76 -16.61 0.25 17.72
N TYR A 77 -15.66 0.57 16.85
CA TYR A 77 -15.20 1.92 16.58
C TYR A 77 -16.01 2.59 15.47
N GLN A 78 -16.87 1.82 14.79
CA GLN A 78 -17.85 2.34 13.87
C GLN A 78 -18.91 3.13 14.66
N ARG A 79 -18.91 4.45 14.47
CA ARG A 79 -19.88 5.38 15.08
C ARG A 79 -20.43 6.30 13.99
N GLY A 80 -21.47 5.86 13.30
CA GLY A 80 -22.07 6.62 12.19
C GLY A 80 -22.99 5.79 11.31
N ALA A 81 -23.33 6.32 10.14
CA ALA A 81 -24.13 5.61 9.16
C ALA A 81 -23.28 4.57 8.40
N VAL A 82 -23.91 3.46 8.02
CA VAL A 82 -23.35 2.47 7.08
C VAL A 82 -24.30 2.36 5.90
N GLU A 83 -23.80 2.68 4.71
CA GLU A 83 -24.62 2.87 3.52
C GLU A 83 -24.16 2.03 2.35
N ARG A 84 -25.07 1.84 1.40
CA ARG A 84 -24.80 1.11 0.16
C ARG A 84 -24.25 2.06 -0.90
N CYS A 85 -23.21 1.60 -1.60
CA CYS A 85 -22.68 2.27 -2.79
C CYS A 85 -22.42 1.25 -3.91
N PRO A 86 -22.23 1.70 -5.17
CA PRO A 86 -21.65 0.87 -6.22
C PRO A 86 -20.25 0.36 -5.84
N SER A 87 -19.75 -0.65 -6.56
CA SER A 87 -18.38 -1.14 -6.34
C SER A 87 -17.35 -0.16 -6.92
N PRO A 88 -16.28 0.22 -6.19
CA PRO A 88 -15.20 1.05 -6.73
C PRO A 88 -14.51 0.45 -7.97
N GLU A 89 -14.56 -0.87 -8.11
CA GLU A 89 -14.07 -1.64 -9.27
C GLU A 89 -14.97 -1.50 -10.53
N ARG A 90 -16.10 -0.79 -10.41
CA ARG A 90 -17.00 -0.45 -11.52
C ARG A 90 -16.99 1.07 -11.71
N PRO A 91 -15.89 1.64 -12.26
CA PRO A 91 -15.73 3.09 -12.32
C PRO A 91 -16.85 3.80 -13.07
N ASP A 92 -17.41 3.17 -14.11
CA ASP A 92 -18.54 3.72 -14.89
C ASP A 92 -19.82 3.94 -14.05
N GLU A 93 -20.00 3.21 -12.94
CA GLU A 93 -21.11 3.39 -11.99
C GLU A 93 -20.71 4.15 -10.73
N PHE A 94 -19.50 3.89 -10.22
CA PHE A 94 -19.04 4.46 -8.96
C PHE A 94 -18.71 5.94 -9.07
N SER A 95 -18.01 6.38 -10.14
CA SER A 95 -17.63 7.79 -10.25
C SER A 95 -18.84 8.74 -10.35
N PRO A 96 -19.89 8.47 -11.15
CA PRO A 96 -21.08 9.31 -11.17
C PRO A 96 -21.80 9.36 -9.82
N TRP A 97 -21.95 8.21 -9.16
CA TRP A 97 -22.55 8.12 -7.83
C TRP A 97 -21.74 8.91 -6.78
N LEU A 98 -20.42 8.81 -6.80
CA LEU A 98 -19.54 9.52 -5.88
C LEU A 98 -19.63 11.04 -6.10
N ARG A 99 -19.61 11.48 -7.37
CA ARG A 99 -19.79 12.90 -7.73
C ARG A 99 -21.10 13.44 -7.17
N GLU A 100 -22.20 12.72 -7.39
CA GLU A 100 -23.53 13.09 -6.88
C GLU A 100 -23.56 13.16 -5.35
N ALA A 101 -22.93 12.20 -4.66
CA ALA A 101 -22.83 12.21 -3.20
C ALA A 101 -22.01 13.40 -2.67
N VAL A 102 -20.91 13.76 -3.33
CA VAL A 102 -20.10 14.93 -2.96
C VAL A 102 -20.86 16.23 -3.23
N GLN A 103 -21.46 16.39 -4.41
CA GLN A 103 -22.21 17.60 -4.79
C GLN A 103 -23.41 17.87 -3.87
N ARG A 104 -24.02 16.83 -3.32
CA ARG A 104 -25.12 16.95 -2.35
C ARG A 104 -24.65 17.19 -0.91
N GLY A 105 -23.35 17.33 -0.66
CA GLY A 105 -22.79 17.45 0.69
C GLY A 105 -22.93 16.18 1.54
N ARG A 106 -23.21 15.03 0.93
CA ARG A 106 -23.28 13.74 1.64
C ARG A 106 -21.89 13.23 2.01
N ILE A 107 -20.88 13.63 1.24
CA ILE A 107 -19.47 13.28 1.41
C ILE A 107 -18.64 14.55 1.26
N GLU A 108 -17.90 14.89 2.31
CA GLU A 108 -17.02 16.06 2.33
C GLU A 108 -15.53 15.66 2.32
N MET A 109 -15.21 14.48 2.82
CA MET A 109 -13.85 13.95 2.91
C MET A 109 -13.83 12.46 2.58
N ILE A 110 -12.84 12.00 1.82
CA ILE A 110 -12.74 10.60 1.37
C ILE A 110 -11.40 10.02 1.83
N ALA A 111 -11.45 8.94 2.60
CA ALA A 111 -10.27 8.19 3.00
C ALA A 111 -9.66 7.41 1.80
N PRO A 112 -8.36 7.55 1.50
CA PRO A 112 -7.71 6.85 0.39
C PRO A 112 -7.39 5.39 0.79
N THR A 113 -8.42 4.54 0.85
CA THR A 113 -8.31 3.14 1.33
C THR A 113 -7.76 2.16 0.31
N SER A 114 -7.77 2.54 -0.97
CA SER A 114 -7.29 1.74 -2.11
C SER A 114 -6.94 2.64 -3.28
N ASP A 115 -6.25 2.08 -4.28
CA ASP A 115 -5.86 2.82 -5.48
C ASP A 115 -7.10 3.30 -6.27
N ALA A 116 -8.16 2.48 -6.31
CA ALA A 116 -9.43 2.85 -6.91
C ALA A 116 -10.08 4.04 -6.17
N ILE A 117 -10.14 4.00 -4.85
CA ILE A 117 -10.73 5.10 -4.07
C ILE A 117 -9.91 6.38 -4.19
N ALA A 118 -8.58 6.30 -4.16
CA ALA A 118 -7.70 7.46 -4.36
C ALA A 118 -7.91 8.08 -5.75
N PHE A 119 -7.98 7.25 -6.80
CA PHE A 119 -8.31 7.70 -8.16
C PHE A 119 -9.67 8.39 -8.22
N HIS A 120 -10.74 7.76 -7.72
CA HIS A 120 -12.09 8.32 -7.74
C HIS A 120 -12.20 9.63 -6.96
N ALA A 121 -11.52 9.73 -5.82
CA ALA A 121 -11.44 10.96 -5.03
C ALA A 121 -10.72 12.08 -5.80
N SER A 122 -9.63 11.76 -6.50
CA SER A 122 -8.90 12.74 -7.32
C SER A 122 -9.74 13.30 -8.49
N GLU A 123 -10.63 12.48 -9.08
CA GLU A 123 -11.58 12.92 -10.11
C GLU A 123 -12.70 13.83 -9.57
N GLN A 124 -12.90 13.90 -8.24
CA GLN A 124 -13.88 14.80 -7.59
C GLN A 124 -13.22 15.98 -6.88
N ARG A 125 -11.91 16.18 -7.08
CA ARG A 125 -11.13 17.21 -6.37
C ARG A 125 -11.68 18.63 -6.58
N ASP A 126 -12.30 18.88 -7.74
CA ASP A 126 -12.94 20.14 -8.12
C ASP A 126 -14.22 20.46 -7.35
N VAL A 127 -14.95 19.43 -6.91
CA VAL A 127 -16.23 19.57 -6.19
C VAL A 127 -16.11 19.29 -4.69
N LEU A 128 -14.98 18.72 -4.24
CA LEU A 128 -14.69 18.56 -2.81
C LEU A 128 -14.43 19.91 -2.14
N PRO A 129 -14.77 20.08 -0.84
CA PRO A 129 -14.44 21.28 -0.10
C PRO A 129 -12.94 21.59 -0.16
N ARG A 130 -12.59 22.88 -0.27
CA ARG A 130 -11.21 23.35 -0.50
C ARG A 130 -10.21 22.84 0.54
N ALA A 131 -10.62 22.75 1.81
CA ALA A 131 -9.79 22.24 2.89
C ALA A 131 -9.30 20.80 2.59
N PHE A 132 -10.10 20.01 1.90
CA PHE A 132 -9.80 18.61 1.58
C PHE A 132 -9.19 18.40 0.22
N SER A 133 -9.58 19.18 -0.77
CA SER A 133 -8.93 19.10 -2.09
C SER A 133 -7.45 19.47 -2.00
N ASN A 134 -7.04 20.31 -1.04
CA ASN A 134 -5.62 20.65 -0.82
C ASN A 134 -4.74 19.46 -0.40
N VAL A 135 -5.30 18.42 0.22
CA VAL A 135 -4.54 17.24 0.69
C VAL A 135 -4.79 15.99 -0.16
N ALA A 136 -5.86 15.97 -0.95
CA ALA A 136 -6.06 14.95 -1.97
C ALA A 136 -5.06 15.16 -3.11
N PRO A 137 -4.31 14.12 -3.52
CA PRO A 137 -3.41 14.22 -4.65
C PRO A 137 -4.12 14.64 -5.94
N GLU A 138 -3.39 15.28 -6.84
CA GLU A 138 -3.92 15.65 -8.14
C GLU A 138 -4.18 14.39 -8.98
N ARG A 139 -5.15 14.48 -9.89
CA ARG A 139 -5.52 13.37 -10.77
C ARG A 139 -4.32 12.88 -11.59
N GLU A 140 -3.55 13.79 -12.19
CA GLU A 140 -2.37 13.39 -12.97
C GLU A 140 -1.31 12.75 -12.08
N SER A 141 -1.04 13.26 -10.87
CA SER A 141 -0.13 12.62 -9.91
C SER A 141 -0.57 11.21 -9.53
N ILE A 142 -1.87 10.96 -9.32
CA ILE A 142 -2.39 9.60 -9.12
C ILE A 142 -2.10 8.74 -10.36
N LEU A 143 -2.39 9.24 -11.56
CA LEU A 143 -2.14 8.49 -12.79
C LEU A 143 -0.65 8.20 -13.00
N ASP A 144 0.23 9.14 -12.68
CA ASP A 144 1.68 8.99 -12.77
C ASP A 144 2.22 7.92 -11.81
N CYS A 145 1.60 7.76 -10.64
CA CYS A 145 1.88 6.64 -9.73
C CYS A 145 1.37 5.29 -10.28
N LEU A 146 0.15 5.26 -10.82
CA LEU A 146 -0.57 4.01 -11.11
C LEU A 146 -0.23 3.39 -12.47
N PHE A 147 0.00 4.21 -13.50
CA PHE A 147 0.44 3.77 -14.83
C PHE A 147 1.90 3.37 -14.80
N LYS A 148 2.23 2.13 -15.18
CA LYS A 148 3.59 1.61 -15.07
C LYS A 148 4.61 2.30 -15.99
N ASP A 149 4.18 2.76 -17.15
CA ASP A 149 4.96 3.58 -18.08
C ASP A 149 5.19 5.00 -17.56
N ARG A 150 4.14 5.63 -17.02
CA ARG A 150 4.27 6.96 -16.42
C ARG A 150 5.16 6.94 -15.18
N PHE A 151 5.00 5.93 -14.34
CA PHE A 151 5.83 5.75 -13.15
C PHE A 151 7.30 5.47 -13.50
N ASP A 152 7.57 4.67 -14.53
CA ASP A 152 8.94 4.48 -15.05
C ASP A 152 9.56 5.81 -15.51
N ALA A 153 8.82 6.60 -16.31
CA ALA A 153 9.28 7.90 -16.76
C ALA A 153 9.52 8.87 -15.59
N ALA A 154 8.63 8.87 -14.61
CA ALA A 154 8.74 9.70 -13.42
C ALA A 154 9.94 9.31 -12.55
N CYS A 155 10.21 8.01 -12.39
CA CYS A 155 11.43 7.52 -11.74
C CYS A 155 12.69 8.08 -12.42
N ARG A 156 12.76 7.96 -13.75
CA ARG A 156 13.92 8.45 -14.53
C ARG A 156 14.11 9.96 -14.37
N ASN A 157 13.04 10.75 -14.40
CA ASN A 157 13.10 12.19 -14.25
C ASN A 157 13.58 12.61 -12.85
N ALA A 158 13.23 11.84 -11.82
CA ALA A 158 13.65 12.08 -10.45
C ALA A 158 15.04 11.52 -10.10
N GLY A 159 15.77 10.95 -11.07
CA GLY A 159 17.07 10.32 -10.83
C GLY A 159 16.99 8.95 -10.13
N PHE A 160 15.80 8.35 -10.06
CA PHE A 160 15.58 6.99 -9.60
C PHE A 160 15.42 6.03 -10.79
N VAL A 161 15.30 4.73 -10.51
CA VAL A 161 15.30 3.68 -11.53
C VAL A 161 14.19 2.67 -11.26
N ALA A 162 13.40 2.36 -12.28
CA ALA A 162 12.43 1.26 -12.27
C ALA A 162 13.04 0.00 -12.92
N PRO A 163 12.52 -1.21 -12.65
CA PRO A 163 13.06 -2.42 -13.28
C PRO A 163 12.92 -2.35 -14.81
N PRO A 164 13.92 -2.84 -15.57
CA PRO A 164 13.91 -2.79 -17.03
C PRO A 164 12.59 -3.31 -17.61
N ALA A 165 11.91 -2.45 -18.36
CA ALA A 165 10.61 -2.74 -18.93
C ALA A 165 10.46 -2.13 -20.32
N VAL A 166 9.54 -2.69 -21.09
CA VAL A 166 9.08 -2.16 -22.36
C VAL A 166 7.58 -1.96 -22.31
N PHE A 167 7.10 -1.00 -23.09
CA PHE A 167 5.74 -0.49 -23.03
C PHE A 167 5.07 -0.53 -24.41
N PRO A 168 4.79 -1.73 -24.95
CA PRO A 168 4.47 -1.91 -26.37
C PRO A 168 3.21 -1.17 -26.81
N SER A 169 3.21 -0.69 -28.06
CA SER A 169 2.03 -0.11 -28.72
C SER A 169 1.31 -1.09 -29.66
N SER A 170 1.96 -2.23 -29.95
CA SER A 170 1.44 -3.32 -30.79
C SER A 170 1.89 -4.70 -30.28
N PHE A 171 1.41 -5.77 -30.92
CA PHE A 171 1.92 -7.12 -30.65
C PHE A 171 3.34 -7.29 -31.22
N GLU A 172 3.61 -6.69 -32.38
CA GLU A 172 4.92 -6.69 -33.03
C GLU A 172 5.98 -6.02 -32.15
N ASP A 173 5.69 -4.84 -31.60
CA ASP A 173 6.56 -4.12 -30.66
C ASP A 173 6.85 -4.99 -29.42
N ALA A 174 5.80 -5.64 -28.89
CA ALA A 174 5.91 -6.48 -27.71
C ALA A 174 6.86 -7.65 -27.93
N MET A 175 6.86 -8.23 -29.14
CA MET A 175 7.77 -9.31 -29.49
C MET A 175 9.18 -8.80 -29.79
N SER A 176 9.30 -7.67 -30.50
CA SER A 176 10.58 -7.10 -30.88
C SER A 176 11.37 -6.61 -29.67
N GLU A 177 10.76 -5.75 -28.85
CA GLU A 177 11.42 -5.13 -27.69
C GLU A 177 11.43 -6.09 -26.49
N GLY A 178 10.32 -6.78 -26.23
CA GLY A 178 10.21 -7.67 -25.09
C GLY A 178 11.14 -8.88 -25.14
N SER A 179 11.55 -9.31 -26.35
CA SER A 179 12.53 -10.40 -26.51
C SER A 179 13.98 -9.97 -26.23
N GLN A 180 14.26 -8.66 -26.18
CA GLN A 180 15.58 -8.11 -25.87
C GLN A 180 15.81 -7.98 -24.35
N LEU A 181 14.74 -8.05 -23.54
CA LEU A 181 14.83 -8.00 -22.09
C LEU A 181 15.54 -9.22 -21.51
N ARG A 182 16.13 -9.05 -20.33
CA ARG A 182 16.66 -10.17 -19.55
C ARG A 182 15.51 -11.01 -18.99
N PHE A 183 15.51 -12.30 -19.30
CA PHE A 183 14.54 -13.27 -18.80
C PHE A 183 14.90 -13.80 -17.40
N PRO A 184 13.91 -14.22 -16.59
CA PRO A 184 12.47 -14.23 -16.91
C PRO A 184 11.84 -12.83 -16.89
N VAL A 185 10.75 -12.69 -17.63
CA VAL A 185 9.97 -11.45 -17.70
C VAL A 185 8.56 -11.66 -17.16
N VAL A 186 7.97 -10.62 -16.58
CA VAL A 186 6.57 -10.56 -16.17
C VAL A 186 5.76 -9.71 -17.15
N ILE A 187 4.64 -10.26 -17.60
CA ILE A 187 3.65 -9.60 -18.46
C ILE A 187 2.55 -9.08 -17.53
N LYS A 188 2.50 -7.78 -17.23
CA LYS A 188 1.55 -7.21 -16.26
C LYS A 188 0.68 -6.09 -16.85
N PRO A 189 -0.53 -5.83 -16.31
CA PRO A 189 -1.34 -4.70 -16.75
C PRO A 189 -0.58 -3.38 -16.65
N ARG A 190 -0.78 -2.50 -17.63
CA ARG A 190 -0.24 -1.14 -17.63
C ARG A 190 -0.87 -0.30 -16.52
N LEU A 191 -2.16 -0.51 -16.27
CA LEU A 191 -2.94 0.06 -15.16
C LEU A 191 -3.84 -1.03 -14.60
N HIS A 192 -3.89 -1.20 -13.28
CA HIS A 192 -4.70 -2.26 -12.66
C HIS A 192 -6.19 -1.88 -12.46
N LEU A 193 -6.53 -0.59 -12.43
CA LEU A 193 -7.90 -0.07 -12.20
C LEU A 193 -8.96 -0.57 -13.20
N ALA A 194 -8.58 -0.98 -14.41
CA ALA A 194 -9.51 -1.40 -15.47
C ALA A 194 -9.55 -2.91 -15.72
N VAL A 195 -8.63 -3.67 -15.12
CA VAL A 195 -8.37 -5.08 -15.51
C VAL A 195 -8.73 -6.06 -14.39
N GLY A 196 -9.34 -5.56 -13.31
CA GLY A 196 -9.80 -6.35 -12.17
C GLY A 196 -8.66 -7.13 -11.50
N SER A 197 -8.91 -8.39 -11.16
CA SER A 197 -7.94 -9.24 -10.45
C SER A 197 -6.85 -9.85 -11.34
N THR A 198 -6.79 -9.48 -12.62
CA THR A 198 -5.86 -10.05 -13.59
C THR A 198 -4.43 -9.67 -13.24
N ARG A 199 -3.57 -10.67 -13.06
CA ARG A 199 -2.19 -10.47 -12.57
C ARG A 199 -1.13 -10.62 -13.65
N GLY A 200 0.08 -10.22 -13.26
CA GLY A 200 1.30 -10.50 -13.98
C GLY A 200 1.43 -11.99 -14.32
N THR A 201 1.77 -12.28 -15.58
CA THR A 201 2.06 -13.63 -16.07
C THR A 201 3.56 -13.76 -16.34
N LEU A 202 4.20 -14.76 -15.74
CA LEU A 202 5.64 -14.99 -15.91
C LEU A 202 5.93 -15.71 -17.23
N ALA A 203 6.93 -15.28 -17.97
CA ALA A 203 7.48 -15.94 -19.14
C ALA A 203 8.99 -16.19 -18.95
N GLN A 204 9.41 -17.45 -19.10
CA GLN A 204 10.80 -17.86 -18.89
C GLN A 204 11.69 -17.66 -20.12
N THR A 205 11.10 -17.60 -21.32
CA THR A 205 11.83 -17.47 -22.59
C THR A 205 11.04 -16.61 -23.58
N PRO A 206 11.69 -16.08 -24.65
CA PRO A 206 10.98 -15.37 -25.73
C PRO A 206 9.84 -16.19 -26.36
N ARG A 207 10.03 -17.51 -26.49
CA ARG A 207 8.97 -18.41 -26.99
C ARG A 207 7.78 -18.45 -26.04
N GLU A 208 8.01 -18.47 -24.73
CA GLU A 208 6.93 -18.40 -23.75
C GLU A 208 6.23 -17.04 -23.76
N LEU A 209 6.99 -15.96 -23.91
CA LEU A 209 6.46 -14.60 -24.02
C LEU A 209 5.46 -14.52 -25.17
N ARG A 210 5.84 -14.97 -26.37
CA ARG A 210 4.94 -15.00 -27.54
C ARG A 210 3.66 -15.82 -27.31
N ARG A 211 3.77 -16.94 -26.59
CA ARG A 211 2.62 -17.79 -26.26
C ARG A 211 1.68 -17.14 -25.25
N LYS A 212 2.21 -16.43 -24.25
CA LYS A 212 1.47 -15.89 -23.10
C LYS A 212 1.00 -14.45 -23.29
N TYR A 213 1.66 -13.66 -24.12
CA TYR A 213 1.33 -12.25 -24.32
C TYR A 213 0.02 -12.09 -25.09
N ARG A 214 -1.00 -11.54 -24.43
CA ARG A 214 -2.31 -11.26 -25.02
C ARG A 214 -2.80 -9.91 -24.52
N PRO A 215 -3.51 -9.13 -25.36
CA PRO A 215 -4.23 -7.95 -24.88
C PRO A 215 -5.17 -8.32 -23.73
N TYR A 216 -5.26 -7.46 -22.73
CA TYR A 216 -6.19 -7.66 -21.64
C TYR A 216 -7.63 -7.37 -22.07
N THR A 217 -8.55 -8.20 -21.59
CA THR A 217 -9.99 -7.89 -21.69
C THR A 217 -10.33 -6.86 -20.63
N VAL A 218 -10.64 -5.65 -21.06
CA VAL A 218 -11.18 -4.61 -20.17
C VAL A 218 -12.65 -4.94 -19.92
N SER A 219 -13.07 -4.92 -18.65
CA SER A 219 -14.47 -5.15 -18.29
C SER A 219 -15.37 -4.07 -18.87
N ALA A 220 -16.65 -4.38 -19.12
CA ALA A 220 -17.62 -3.39 -19.59
C ALA A 220 -17.73 -2.15 -18.67
N ALA A 221 -17.42 -2.30 -17.38
CA ALA A 221 -17.42 -1.22 -16.40
C ALA A 221 -16.15 -0.35 -16.42
N GLY A 222 -15.14 -0.70 -17.22
CA GLY A 222 -13.92 0.07 -17.44
C GLY A 222 -13.89 0.77 -18.81
N THR A 223 -15.05 0.88 -19.49
CA THR A 223 -15.12 1.39 -20.86
C THR A 223 -14.68 2.85 -20.92
N ARG A 224 -15.09 3.68 -19.96
CA ARG A 224 -14.68 5.09 -19.92
C ARG A 224 -13.17 5.26 -19.76
N LEU A 225 -12.54 4.41 -18.93
CA LEU A 225 -11.11 4.45 -18.72
C LEU A 225 -10.35 4.00 -19.99
N LEU A 226 -10.85 2.95 -20.66
CA LEU A 226 -10.31 2.50 -21.94
C LEU A 226 -10.46 3.55 -23.04
N SER A 227 -11.58 4.28 -23.10
CA SER A 227 -11.77 5.35 -24.10
C SER A 227 -10.80 6.51 -23.90
N ARG A 228 -10.45 6.84 -22.64
CA ARG A 228 -9.47 7.88 -22.31
C ARG A 228 -8.02 7.40 -22.48
N HIS A 229 -7.78 6.11 -22.25
CA HIS A 229 -6.46 5.50 -22.22
C HIS A 229 -6.47 4.15 -22.98
N PRO A 230 -6.51 4.15 -24.32
CA PRO A 230 -6.56 2.92 -25.11
C PRO A 230 -5.36 1.99 -24.86
N GLU A 231 -4.22 2.54 -24.45
CA GLU A 231 -2.97 1.84 -24.15
C GLU A 231 -3.08 0.85 -22.98
N ILE A 232 -4.08 0.96 -22.11
CA ILE A 232 -4.28 0.03 -20.98
C ILE A 232 -4.60 -1.39 -21.43
N ARG A 233 -5.06 -1.55 -22.68
CA ARG A 233 -5.37 -2.85 -23.28
C ARG A 233 -4.11 -3.69 -23.52
N LEU A 234 -2.96 -3.06 -23.75
CA LEU A 234 -1.71 -3.76 -24.00
C LEU A 234 -0.91 -3.93 -22.70
N PRO A 235 -0.56 -5.17 -22.31
CA PRO A 235 0.31 -5.41 -21.17
C PRO A 235 1.70 -4.79 -21.36
N ILE A 236 2.34 -4.45 -20.27
CA ILE A 236 3.79 -4.16 -20.28
C ILE A 236 4.56 -5.48 -20.17
N ILE A 237 5.83 -5.47 -20.53
CA ILE A 237 6.76 -6.58 -20.31
C ILE A 237 7.93 -6.04 -19.49
N GLN A 238 8.20 -6.65 -18.34
CA GLN A 238 9.24 -6.19 -17.41
C GLN A 238 10.15 -7.34 -16.98
N SER A 239 11.46 -7.13 -16.93
CA SER A 239 12.41 -8.09 -16.38
C SER A 239 12.18 -8.31 -14.89
N VAL A 240 12.25 -9.56 -14.45
CA VAL A 240 12.17 -9.90 -13.03
C VAL A 240 13.52 -9.60 -12.35
N VAL A 241 13.49 -8.73 -11.36
CA VAL A 241 14.65 -8.29 -10.55
C VAL A 241 14.66 -8.94 -9.15
N GLY A 242 15.83 -8.97 -8.50
CA GLY A 242 16.01 -9.44 -7.11
C GLY A 242 16.21 -10.96 -6.92
N GLY A 243 15.89 -11.78 -7.92
CA GLY A 243 16.11 -13.24 -7.87
C GLY A 243 15.30 -13.98 -6.79
N ALA A 244 15.70 -15.22 -6.47
CA ALA A 244 14.92 -16.12 -5.60
C ALA A 244 14.89 -15.70 -4.12
N ARG A 245 15.79 -14.81 -3.69
CA ARG A 245 15.91 -14.31 -2.31
C ARG A 245 15.46 -12.86 -2.16
N ALA A 246 14.88 -12.26 -3.20
CA ALA A 246 14.41 -10.89 -3.16
C ALA A 246 13.53 -10.64 -1.94
N ARG A 247 13.89 -9.62 -1.16
CA ARG A 247 13.09 -9.11 -0.05
C ARG A 247 12.67 -7.70 -0.38
N PRO A 248 11.49 -7.50 -0.99
CA PRO A 248 10.97 -6.17 -1.22
C PRO A 248 10.89 -5.39 0.10
N VAL A 249 11.26 -4.13 0.05
CA VAL A 249 11.05 -3.17 1.15
C VAL A 249 10.02 -2.16 0.70
N SER A 250 9.31 -1.57 1.64
CA SER A 250 8.37 -0.48 1.40
C SER A 250 8.83 0.74 2.16
N VAL A 251 8.83 1.89 1.48
CA VAL A 251 8.91 3.21 2.11
C VAL A 251 7.50 3.79 2.12
N SER A 252 6.91 3.93 3.29
CA SER A 252 5.54 4.42 3.48
C SER A 252 5.52 5.73 4.28
N GLY A 253 4.44 6.48 4.17
CA GLY A 253 4.33 7.72 4.93
C GLY A 253 3.17 8.61 4.54
N LEU A 254 3.30 9.86 4.95
CA LEU A 254 2.36 10.94 4.68
C LEU A 254 3.12 12.19 4.26
N LEU A 255 2.72 12.76 3.12
CA LEU A 255 3.11 14.10 2.69
C LEU A 255 1.98 15.09 2.99
N SER A 256 2.34 16.30 3.40
CA SER A 256 1.42 17.43 3.58
C SER A 256 0.97 18.04 2.24
N ASP A 257 0.13 19.06 2.29
CA ASP A 257 -0.35 19.81 1.11
C ASP A 257 0.73 20.63 0.38
N ASN A 258 1.83 20.95 1.07
CA ASN A 258 3.02 21.62 0.53
C ASN A 258 4.20 20.67 0.23
N SER A 259 3.94 19.36 0.11
CA SER A 259 4.95 18.34 -0.21
C SER A 259 6.05 18.15 0.85
N GLU A 260 5.80 18.57 2.08
CA GLU A 260 6.67 18.28 3.21
C GLU A 260 6.37 16.88 3.77
N LEU A 261 7.42 16.20 4.23
CA LEU A 261 7.27 14.89 4.86
C LEU A 261 6.72 15.07 6.28
N VAL A 262 5.51 14.57 6.52
CA VAL A 262 4.91 14.54 7.86
C VAL A 262 5.51 13.39 8.67
N VAL A 263 5.56 12.20 8.09
CA VAL A 263 6.19 11.01 8.66
C VAL A 263 6.56 10.03 7.55
N GLY A 264 7.71 9.38 7.69
CA GLY A 264 8.19 8.32 6.79
C GLY A 264 8.65 7.10 7.58
N LEU A 265 8.38 5.91 7.04
CA LEU A 265 8.74 4.63 7.65
C LEU A 265 9.30 3.66 6.61
N GLY A 266 10.27 2.85 7.03
CA GLY A 266 10.77 1.71 6.27
C GLY A 266 10.22 0.39 6.80
N SER A 267 9.83 -0.49 5.89
CA SER A 267 9.31 -1.84 6.19
C SER A 267 9.93 -2.88 5.28
N ILE A 268 10.35 -4.03 5.80
CA ILE A 268 10.86 -5.16 4.99
C ILE A 268 9.85 -6.31 4.98
N LYS A 269 9.59 -6.84 3.78
CA LYS A 269 8.80 -8.07 3.58
C LYS A 269 9.65 -9.28 3.96
N ARG A 270 9.41 -9.83 5.16
CA ARG A 270 10.19 -10.95 5.72
C ARG A 270 9.73 -12.31 5.21
N ALA A 271 8.44 -12.43 4.94
CA ALA A 271 7.85 -13.65 4.40
C ALA A 271 6.69 -13.31 3.46
N GLN A 272 6.39 -14.23 2.54
CA GLN A 272 5.25 -14.12 1.63
C GLN A 272 4.56 -15.46 1.44
N TRP A 273 3.25 -15.41 1.19
CA TRP A 273 2.41 -16.60 0.98
C TRP A 273 1.55 -16.48 -0.29
N PRO A 274 1.64 -17.43 -1.24
CA PRO A 274 2.59 -18.56 -1.31
C PRO A 274 4.07 -18.13 -1.46
N PRO A 275 5.06 -18.99 -1.14
CA PRO A 275 6.48 -18.67 -1.35
C PRO A 275 6.80 -18.27 -2.80
N GLY A 276 7.71 -17.30 -2.98
CA GLY A 276 8.18 -16.83 -4.29
C GLY A 276 7.26 -15.86 -5.05
N VAL A 277 5.94 -15.93 -4.87
CA VAL A 277 4.94 -15.22 -5.71
C VAL A 277 3.72 -14.71 -4.92
N GLY A 278 3.84 -14.69 -3.60
CA GLY A 278 2.75 -14.46 -2.65
C GLY A 278 2.58 -13.02 -2.18
N ILE A 279 1.52 -12.81 -1.38
CA ILE A 279 1.34 -11.57 -0.62
C ILE A 279 2.29 -11.61 0.58
N GLY A 280 2.85 -10.46 0.98
CA GLY A 280 3.63 -10.36 2.21
C GLY A 280 2.82 -10.87 3.40
N SER A 281 3.30 -11.93 4.04
CA SER A 281 2.66 -12.55 5.20
C SER A 281 3.31 -12.12 6.51
N GLU A 282 4.53 -11.58 6.45
CA GLU A 282 5.24 -10.99 7.58
C GLU A 282 5.99 -9.74 7.14
N PHE A 283 5.84 -8.65 7.91
CA PHE A 283 6.61 -7.42 7.76
C PHE A 283 7.27 -7.02 9.09
N GLY A 284 8.35 -6.27 9.01
CA GLY A 284 8.98 -5.65 10.17
C GLY A 284 9.70 -4.37 9.78
N CYS A 285 10.31 -3.71 10.75
CA CYS A 285 11.08 -2.49 10.51
C CYS A 285 12.28 -2.75 9.57
N TRP A 286 12.50 -1.80 8.66
CA TRP A 286 13.68 -1.69 7.81
C TRP A 286 14.17 -0.25 7.87
N ARG A 287 15.49 -0.08 7.82
CA ARG A 287 16.13 1.22 7.88
C ARG A 287 17.32 1.28 6.97
N ASP A 288 17.31 2.28 6.10
CA ASP A 288 18.41 2.68 5.23
C ASP A 288 18.15 4.16 4.90
N ASP A 289 18.74 5.04 5.72
CA ASP A 289 18.39 6.47 5.71
C ASP A 289 18.64 7.08 4.32
N GLU A 290 19.70 6.68 3.62
CA GLU A 290 20.04 7.16 2.27
C GLU A 290 18.97 6.76 1.24
N ILE A 291 18.57 5.49 1.21
CA ILE A 291 17.58 5.00 0.26
C ILE A 291 16.19 5.51 0.60
N GLN A 292 15.88 5.66 1.89
CA GLN A 292 14.61 6.25 2.34
C GLN A 292 14.50 7.71 1.90
N ASP A 293 15.56 8.52 2.03
CA ASP A 293 15.57 9.91 1.59
C ASP A 293 15.37 10.01 0.07
N GLN A 294 16.11 9.22 -0.72
CA GLN A 294 15.93 9.15 -2.19
C GLN A 294 14.51 8.73 -2.59
N ALA A 295 13.95 7.75 -1.88
CA ALA A 295 12.59 7.27 -2.09
C ALA A 295 11.55 8.35 -1.75
N ILE A 296 11.74 9.10 -0.66
CA ILE A 296 10.87 10.21 -0.27
C ILE A 296 10.94 11.33 -1.31
N ASP A 297 12.12 11.66 -1.81
CA ASP A 297 12.29 12.69 -2.84
C ASP A 297 11.60 12.31 -4.16
N LEU A 298 11.67 11.02 -4.55
CA LEU A 298 10.88 10.50 -5.67
C LEU A 298 9.37 10.70 -5.39
N VAL A 299 8.88 10.29 -4.23
CA VAL A 299 7.44 10.41 -3.89
C VAL A 299 6.98 11.87 -3.88
N LYS A 300 7.80 12.81 -3.37
CA LYS A 300 7.50 14.24 -3.40
C LYS A 300 7.34 14.76 -4.83
N GLN A 301 8.19 14.31 -5.76
CA GLN A 301 8.13 14.74 -7.16
C GLN A 301 6.96 14.13 -7.92
N VAL A 302 6.63 12.87 -7.66
CA VAL A 302 5.58 12.15 -8.41
C VAL A 302 4.19 12.35 -7.81
N LEU A 303 4.05 12.17 -6.50
CA LEU A 303 2.77 12.22 -5.82
C LEU A 303 2.46 13.59 -5.21
N GLY A 304 3.47 14.22 -4.60
CA GLY A 304 3.39 15.56 -4.03
C GLY A 304 2.64 15.69 -2.71
N ARG A 305 1.60 14.90 -2.42
CA ARG A 305 0.84 15.01 -1.16
C ARG A 305 0.11 13.72 -0.80
N GLY A 306 -0.34 13.60 0.45
CA GLY A 306 -1.18 12.49 0.90
C GLY A 306 -0.42 11.24 1.31
N LEU A 307 -1.17 10.16 1.56
CA LEU A 307 -0.62 8.88 1.99
C LEU A 307 0.07 8.16 0.83
N PHE A 308 1.16 7.46 1.13
CA PHE A 308 1.89 6.69 0.14
C PHE A 308 2.51 5.40 0.67
N GLU A 309 2.77 4.50 -0.26
CA GLU A 309 3.67 3.36 -0.11
C GLU A 309 4.43 3.19 -1.43
N LEU A 310 5.75 3.30 -1.37
CA LEU A 310 6.66 2.99 -2.47
C LEU A 310 7.28 1.62 -2.21
N GLU A 311 7.00 0.63 -3.07
CA GLU A 311 7.66 -0.67 -3.04
C GLU A 311 9.00 -0.59 -3.78
N LEU A 312 10.06 -1.00 -3.10
CA LEU A 312 11.43 -1.09 -3.62
C LEU A 312 11.91 -2.53 -3.59
N ILE A 313 12.81 -2.85 -4.51
CA ILE A 313 13.48 -4.15 -4.56
C ILE A 313 14.97 -3.95 -4.82
N PHE A 314 15.77 -4.68 -4.04
CA PHE A 314 17.21 -4.72 -4.22
C PHE A 314 17.57 -5.79 -5.26
N ASP A 315 18.37 -5.44 -6.26
CA ASP A 315 18.92 -6.42 -7.19
C ASP A 315 20.36 -6.79 -6.79
N GLU A 316 20.53 -8.00 -6.23
CA GLU A 316 21.84 -8.54 -5.86
C GLU A 316 22.75 -8.82 -7.07
N ARG A 317 22.20 -8.87 -8.29
CA ARG A 317 22.94 -9.20 -9.52
C ARG A 317 23.67 -8.01 -10.12
N GLU A 318 23.24 -6.80 -9.78
CA GLU A 318 23.91 -5.55 -10.14
C GLU A 318 24.58 -4.95 -8.91
N PRO A 319 25.68 -4.20 -9.06
CA PRO A 319 26.32 -3.56 -7.92
C PRO A 319 25.38 -2.53 -7.27
N ARG A 320 24.71 -2.95 -6.20
CA ARG A 320 23.97 -2.14 -5.22
C ARG A 320 22.85 -1.27 -5.79
N ARG A 321 22.02 -1.81 -6.70
CA ARG A 321 20.91 -1.05 -7.29
C ARG A 321 19.57 -1.38 -6.65
N TRP A 322 18.89 -0.34 -6.17
CA TRP A 322 17.49 -0.39 -5.79
C TRP A 322 16.62 -0.01 -6.97
N TYR A 323 15.53 -0.74 -7.15
CA TYR A 323 14.53 -0.45 -8.18
C TYR A 323 13.19 -0.10 -7.53
N ALA A 324 12.55 0.95 -8.02
CA ALA A 324 11.19 1.32 -7.66
C ALA A 324 10.19 0.44 -8.43
N LEU A 325 9.47 -0.42 -7.70
CA LEU A 325 8.52 -1.35 -8.29
C LEU A 325 7.20 -0.66 -8.62
N ASP A 326 6.55 -0.13 -7.59
CA ASP A 326 5.20 0.42 -7.64
C ASP A 326 5.07 1.53 -6.57
N LEU A 327 4.46 2.66 -6.94
CA LEU A 327 4.06 3.71 -6.01
C LEU A 327 2.54 3.68 -5.83
N ASN A 328 2.10 3.41 -4.61
CA ASN A 328 0.70 3.34 -4.23
C ASN A 328 0.29 4.62 -3.50
N PRO A 329 -0.54 5.50 -4.08
CA PRO A 329 -0.89 6.80 -3.52
C PRO A 329 -2.03 6.72 -2.48
N ARG A 330 -1.94 5.76 -1.55
CA ARG A 330 -3.03 5.36 -0.65
C ARG A 330 -2.54 4.56 0.55
N ALA A 331 -3.46 4.23 1.45
CA ALA A 331 -3.24 3.33 2.57
C ALA A 331 -2.83 1.91 2.12
N HIS A 332 -1.82 1.32 2.76
CA HIS A 332 -1.28 0.02 2.37
C HIS A 332 -1.70 -1.13 3.29
N GLY A 333 -1.56 -2.37 2.81
CA GLY A 333 -2.16 -3.54 3.46
C GLY A 333 -1.65 -3.83 4.88
N PHE A 334 -0.44 -3.36 5.22
CA PHE A 334 0.16 -3.48 6.55
C PHE A 334 0.13 -2.15 7.34
N ILE A 335 -0.70 -1.17 6.98
CA ILE A 335 -0.79 0.14 7.66
C ILE A 335 -1.04 0.04 9.18
N SER A 336 -1.65 -1.06 9.65
CA SER A 336 -1.79 -1.31 11.08
C SER A 336 -0.45 -1.48 11.80
N LEU A 337 0.60 -1.92 11.10
CA LEU A 337 1.98 -1.90 11.60
C LEU A 337 2.44 -0.47 11.86
N ASP A 338 2.23 0.45 10.91
CA ASP A 338 2.64 1.85 11.02
C ASP A 338 1.94 2.52 12.21
N CYS A 339 0.62 2.30 12.34
CA CYS A 339 -0.15 2.75 13.50
C CYS A 339 0.42 2.19 14.81
N ALA A 340 0.70 0.89 14.87
CA ALA A 340 1.23 0.25 16.08
C ALA A 340 2.67 0.68 16.41
N ARG A 341 3.44 1.08 15.40
CA ARG A 341 4.77 1.68 15.55
C ARG A 341 4.72 3.12 16.06
N GLY A 342 3.54 3.72 16.22
CA GLY A 342 3.37 5.09 16.74
C GLY A 342 3.10 6.13 15.64
N ALA A 343 3.20 5.76 14.36
CA ALA A 343 2.79 6.60 13.24
C ALA A 343 1.36 6.24 12.83
N ASP A 344 0.36 6.75 13.56
CA ASP A 344 -1.05 6.53 13.25
C ASP A 344 -1.45 7.26 11.95
N LEU A 345 -1.06 6.69 10.81
CA LEU A 345 -1.17 7.30 9.48
C LEU A 345 -2.59 7.77 9.13
N PRO A 346 -3.68 7.03 9.40
CA PRO A 346 -5.03 7.54 9.16
C PRO A 346 -5.37 8.78 9.99
N LEU A 347 -4.98 8.82 11.27
CA LEU A 347 -5.19 9.98 12.14
C LEU A 347 -4.33 11.17 11.71
N LEU A 348 -3.04 10.94 11.43
CA LEU A 348 -2.12 11.96 10.95
C LEU A 348 -2.60 12.55 9.63
N TRP A 349 -3.09 11.71 8.71
CA TRP A 349 -3.70 12.15 7.45
C TRP A 349 -4.91 13.04 7.72
N TYR A 350 -5.82 12.63 8.60
CA TYR A 350 -7.01 13.40 8.96
C TYR A 350 -6.65 14.77 9.58
N LEU A 351 -5.72 14.80 10.54
CA LEU A 351 -5.31 16.05 11.19
C LEU A 351 -4.59 16.99 10.22
N THR A 352 -3.70 16.45 9.38
CA THR A 352 -3.01 17.21 8.31
C THR A 352 -4.02 17.83 7.35
N SER A 353 -5.04 17.06 6.97
CA SER A 353 -6.15 17.52 6.11
C SER A 353 -6.95 18.67 6.68
N LEU A 354 -6.95 18.82 8.00
CA LEU A 354 -7.66 19.88 8.70
C LEU A 354 -6.74 21.02 9.15
N GLY A 355 -5.45 20.98 8.81
CA GLY A 355 -4.44 21.92 9.30
C GLY A 355 -4.33 21.94 10.82
N ARG A 356 -4.56 20.79 11.47
CA ARG A 356 -4.54 20.67 12.94
C ARG A 356 -3.15 20.30 13.45
N PRO A 357 -2.82 20.69 14.70
CA PRO A 357 -1.61 20.21 15.35
C PRO A 357 -1.54 18.69 15.33
N LEU A 358 -0.35 18.17 15.06
CA LEU A 358 -0.09 16.74 15.01
C LEU A 358 0.41 16.25 16.38
N PRO A 359 -0.01 15.05 16.82
CA PRO A 359 0.57 14.43 18.01
C PRO A 359 2.05 14.10 17.78
N GLU A 360 2.80 14.02 18.88
CA GLU A 360 4.20 13.59 18.82
C GLU A 360 4.31 12.12 18.39
N VAL A 361 5.16 11.87 17.40
CA VAL A 361 5.36 10.52 16.83
C VAL A 361 6.60 9.88 17.46
N HIS A 362 6.38 8.85 18.25
CA HIS A 362 7.44 8.03 18.84
C HIS A 362 7.50 6.67 18.15
N LEU A 363 8.46 6.51 17.24
CA LEU A 363 8.56 5.31 16.43
C LEU A 363 9.10 4.11 17.22
N ARG A 364 8.42 2.97 17.11
CA ARG A 364 8.91 1.68 17.58
C ARG A 364 9.45 0.83 16.44
N GLU A 365 10.61 0.22 16.65
CA GLU A 365 11.28 -0.62 15.65
C GLU A 365 11.18 -2.12 15.96
N ASP A 366 10.73 -2.48 17.17
CA ASP A 366 10.70 -3.85 17.70
C ASP A 366 9.51 -4.69 17.21
N LEU A 367 8.60 -4.08 16.44
CA LEU A 367 7.36 -4.70 16.03
C LEU A 367 7.48 -5.50 14.74
N ARG A 368 6.65 -6.55 14.68
CA ARG A 368 6.39 -7.34 13.50
C ARG A 368 4.90 -7.37 13.22
N TRP A 369 4.57 -7.44 11.94
CA TRP A 369 3.21 -7.57 11.45
C TRP A 369 3.03 -8.93 10.78
N VAL A 370 1.85 -9.54 10.94
CA VAL A 370 1.49 -10.81 10.31
C VAL A 370 0.13 -10.76 9.65
N HIS A 371 0.02 -11.49 8.54
CA HIS A 371 -1.27 -11.76 7.91
C HIS A 371 -1.95 -12.97 8.58
N GLY A 372 -2.55 -12.70 9.75
CA GLY A 372 -3.23 -13.61 10.68
C GLY A 372 -3.33 -15.08 10.32
N LEU A 373 -4.51 -15.52 9.85
CA LEU A 373 -4.82 -16.93 9.64
C LEU A 373 -3.82 -17.65 8.70
N PRO A 374 -3.42 -17.10 7.54
CA PRO A 374 -2.33 -17.67 6.73
C PRO A 374 -1.01 -17.87 7.47
N HIS A 375 -0.59 -16.88 8.27
CA HIS A 375 0.64 -16.99 9.06
C HIS A 375 0.55 -18.13 10.07
N PHE A 376 -0.56 -18.21 10.80
CA PHE A 376 -0.78 -19.23 11.82
C PHE A 376 -0.91 -20.64 11.22
N ILE A 377 -1.65 -20.81 10.12
CA ILE A 377 -1.75 -22.09 9.40
C ILE A 377 -0.37 -22.51 8.88
N GLY A 378 0.36 -21.60 8.23
CA GLY A 378 1.71 -21.87 7.74
C GLY A 378 2.65 -22.29 8.88
N ARG A 379 2.53 -21.65 10.05
CA ARG A 379 3.32 -21.96 11.24
C ARG A 379 2.99 -23.33 11.81
N LEU A 380 1.71 -23.65 12.00
CA LEU A 380 1.30 -24.99 12.46
C LEU A 380 1.76 -26.08 11.49
N SER A 381 1.59 -25.88 10.18
CA SER A 381 2.09 -26.81 9.16
C SER A 381 3.59 -27.04 9.31
N SER A 382 4.40 -26.00 9.52
CA SER A 382 5.85 -26.14 9.75
C SER A 382 6.21 -26.87 11.05
N ILE A 383 5.37 -26.79 12.09
CA ILE A 383 5.55 -27.52 13.35
C ILE A 383 5.21 -29.00 13.19
N PHE A 384 4.18 -29.35 12.42
CA PHE A 384 3.74 -30.73 12.27
C PHE A 384 4.45 -31.49 11.15
N ALA A 385 4.80 -30.81 10.06
CA ALA A 385 5.30 -31.42 8.83
C ALA A 385 6.64 -30.83 8.32
N GLY A 386 7.20 -29.81 8.97
CA GLY A 386 8.44 -29.16 8.54
C GLY A 386 9.72 -29.81 9.09
N PRO A 387 10.87 -29.64 8.43
CA PRO A 387 12.16 -30.20 8.88
C PRO A 387 12.72 -29.51 10.15
N HIS A 388 12.20 -28.33 10.53
CA HIS A 388 12.68 -27.52 11.65
C HIS A 388 11.61 -27.31 12.74
N ARG A 389 10.94 -28.40 13.15
CA ARG A 389 9.78 -28.38 14.08
C ARG A 389 10.04 -27.65 15.41
N ARG A 390 11.19 -27.89 16.03
CA ARG A 390 11.57 -27.26 17.33
C ARG A 390 11.76 -25.75 17.20
N ALA A 391 12.41 -25.29 16.12
CA ALA A 391 12.56 -23.87 15.84
C ALA A 391 11.20 -23.20 15.58
N ALA A 392 10.34 -23.85 14.80
CA ALA A 392 8.98 -23.36 14.54
C ALA A 392 8.13 -23.28 15.83
N ALA A 393 8.21 -24.28 16.72
CA ALA A 393 7.52 -24.28 18.01
C ALA A 393 8.05 -23.19 18.96
N SER A 394 9.37 -23.01 19.03
CA SER A 394 9.98 -21.91 19.82
C SER A 394 9.58 -20.53 19.30
N THR A 395 9.45 -20.37 17.98
CA THR A 395 9.01 -19.12 17.36
C THR A 395 7.53 -18.86 17.65
N LEU A 396 6.68 -19.89 17.59
CA LEU A 396 5.28 -19.79 17.97
C LEU A 396 5.12 -19.40 19.45
N PHE A 397 5.92 -19.98 20.34
CA PHE A 397 5.92 -19.61 21.75
C PHE A 397 6.33 -18.15 21.97
N ALA A 398 7.38 -17.70 21.29
CA ALA A 398 7.81 -16.30 21.32
C ALA A 398 6.72 -15.34 20.81
N GLU A 399 5.95 -15.73 19.79
CA GLU A 399 4.79 -14.95 19.30
C GLU A 399 3.62 -14.94 20.26
N ILE A 400 3.40 -15.99 21.05
CA ILE A 400 2.39 -15.95 22.12
C ILE A 400 2.82 -14.97 23.22
N SER A 401 4.11 -14.94 23.56
CA SER A 401 4.64 -14.01 24.58
C SER A 401 4.70 -12.56 24.11
N ARG A 402 4.94 -12.32 22.81
CA ARG A 402 4.94 -11.00 22.18
C ARG A 402 4.14 -11.07 20.87
N PRO A 403 2.81 -10.90 20.94
CA PRO A 403 1.96 -11.05 19.76
C PRO A 403 2.33 -10.04 18.68
N PRO A 404 2.54 -10.49 17.43
CA PRO A 404 2.73 -9.58 16.32
C PRO A 404 1.46 -8.73 16.12
N VAL A 405 1.63 -7.59 15.47
CA VAL A 405 0.52 -6.79 14.96
C VAL A 405 -0.18 -7.60 13.87
N ASP A 406 -1.49 -7.76 13.96
CA ASP A 406 -2.23 -8.52 12.96
C ASP A 406 -2.82 -7.58 11.88
N VAL A 407 -3.03 -8.14 10.69
CA VAL A 407 -3.78 -7.49 9.61
C VAL A 407 -5.15 -6.96 10.06
N VAL A 408 -5.90 -7.75 10.84
CA VAL A 408 -7.23 -7.38 11.32
C VAL A 408 -7.52 -7.88 12.74
N PHE A 409 -6.88 -8.93 13.24
CA PHE A 409 -7.14 -9.41 14.61
C PHE A 409 -6.80 -8.34 15.66
N ASP A 410 -7.81 -7.93 16.42
CA ASP A 410 -7.68 -6.98 17.52
C ASP A 410 -8.60 -7.43 18.66
N ARG A 411 -8.01 -7.65 19.84
CA ARG A 411 -8.75 -8.07 21.04
C ARG A 411 -9.76 -7.03 21.50
N THR A 412 -9.49 -5.76 21.23
CA THR A 412 -10.41 -4.68 21.56
C THR A 412 -11.57 -4.61 20.59
N ASP A 413 -11.44 -5.15 19.37
CA ASP A 413 -12.45 -5.11 18.30
C ASP A 413 -12.68 -6.50 17.65
N PRO A 414 -13.20 -7.47 18.42
CA PRO A 414 -13.21 -8.87 18.01
C PRO A 414 -14.22 -9.20 16.91
N LEU A 415 -15.34 -8.48 16.82
CA LEU A 415 -16.40 -8.79 15.85
C LEU A 415 -15.98 -8.49 14.41
N ALA A 416 -15.35 -7.33 14.16
CA ALA A 416 -14.77 -7.03 12.85
C ALA A 416 -13.73 -8.08 12.44
N SER A 417 -12.91 -8.52 13.41
CA SER A 417 -11.91 -9.58 13.22
C SER A 417 -12.55 -10.92 12.82
N ALA A 418 -13.59 -11.35 13.55
CA ALA A 418 -14.30 -12.59 13.28
C ALA A 418 -14.97 -12.59 11.90
N VAL A 419 -15.61 -11.49 11.51
CA VAL A 419 -16.26 -11.36 10.20
C VAL A 419 -15.24 -11.35 9.07
N TYR A 420 -14.10 -10.65 9.25
CA TYR A 420 -13.01 -10.66 8.28
C TYR A 420 -12.46 -12.07 8.04
N VAL A 421 -12.15 -12.80 9.13
CA VAL A 421 -11.68 -14.19 9.06
C VAL A 421 -12.73 -15.12 8.44
N GLY A 422 -13.99 -15.00 8.85
CA GLY A 422 -15.09 -15.79 8.29
C GLY A 422 -15.26 -15.57 6.78
N ARG A 423 -15.03 -14.36 6.29
CA ARG A 423 -15.01 -14.06 4.85
C ARG A 423 -13.84 -14.72 4.13
N LEU A 424 -12.63 -14.64 4.70
CA LEU A 424 -11.45 -15.30 4.13
C LEU A 424 -11.67 -16.82 3.99
N LEU A 425 -12.32 -17.44 4.98
CA LEU A 425 -12.66 -18.87 4.98
C LEU A 425 -13.73 -19.25 3.96
N ARG A 426 -14.72 -18.38 3.71
CA ARG A 426 -15.77 -18.60 2.69
C ARG A 426 -15.26 -18.47 1.27
N HIS A 427 -14.17 -17.73 1.07
CA HIS A 427 -13.51 -17.57 -0.22
C HIS A 427 -12.05 -17.99 -0.12
N PRO A 428 -11.75 -19.30 0.10
CA PRO A 428 -10.39 -19.76 0.33
C PRO A 428 -9.46 -19.57 -0.87
N GLY A 429 -10.00 -19.36 -2.09
CA GLY A 429 -9.24 -18.91 -3.26
C GLY A 429 -8.60 -17.51 -3.11
N SER A 430 -8.96 -16.76 -2.06
CA SER A 430 -8.25 -15.54 -1.63
C SER A 430 -6.98 -15.85 -0.82
N LEU A 431 -6.94 -17.00 -0.12
CA LEU A 431 -5.79 -17.53 0.65
C LEU A 431 -4.83 -18.32 -0.25
N VAL A 432 -5.37 -19.03 -1.25
CA VAL A 432 -4.64 -19.74 -2.29
C VAL A 432 -4.97 -19.07 -3.62
N ARG A 433 -4.15 -18.10 -4.02
CA ARG A 433 -4.33 -17.42 -5.31
C ARG A 433 -3.85 -18.39 -6.42
N PRO A 434 -4.73 -18.93 -7.28
CA PRO A 434 -4.32 -19.81 -8.35
C PRO A 434 -3.64 -18.97 -9.44
N GLY A 435 -2.39 -19.26 -9.81
CA GLY A 435 -1.80 -18.61 -10.98
C GLY A 435 -0.30 -18.74 -11.18
N LEU A 436 0.47 -18.98 -10.12
CA LEU A 436 1.91 -19.22 -10.26
C LEU A 436 2.20 -20.58 -9.64
N ARG A 437 2.04 -21.64 -10.45
CA ARG A 437 2.68 -22.92 -10.15
C ARG A 437 4.18 -22.61 -10.14
N ALA A 438 4.78 -22.59 -8.95
CA ALA A 438 6.22 -22.73 -8.82
C ALA A 438 6.57 -24.02 -9.55
N THR A 439 7.16 -23.90 -10.74
CA THR A 439 7.88 -25.04 -11.31
C THR A 439 9.16 -25.09 -10.47
N PRO A 440 9.47 -26.20 -9.79
CA PRO A 440 10.69 -26.29 -9.01
C PRO A 440 11.88 -25.97 -9.92
N LEU A 441 12.85 -25.23 -9.35
CA LEU A 441 14.14 -24.89 -9.97
C LEU A 441 14.85 -26.12 -10.52
#